data_AF-A0A543G2T3-F1
#
_entry.id   AF-A0A543G2T3-F1
#
_cell.length_a   1.000
_cell.length_b   1.000
_cell.length_c   1.000
_cell.angle_alpha   90.00
_cell.angle_beta   90.00
_cell.angle_gamma   90.00
#
_symmetry.space_group_name_H-M   'P 1'
#
loop_
_entity.id
_entity.type
_entity.pdbx_description
1 polymer ?
#
loop_
_entity_poly.entity_id
_entity_poly.type
_entity_poly.pdbx_seq_one_letter_code
_entity_poly.pdbx_strand_id
1 'polypeptide(L)'
;MLKQIKHPNLVHFTDSGTLVIDNQKWAYVVLDFISGETLADKMKRENTLNLYEAKNILLSVLNGLNYLHSKQIIHNDITIQNVMLDLSGKITIPKIIDFGYARFLSQTNKDFLKEGLNLFYTANETFNKVFSFQSDIFSVGALYYHLLTGLPPHFIEISKYKSDKIQLEDVILDERKKPLKFSEKIDEQTQNIIRKALQPKAENRFKSVKEFIQTLNGALEVELSIPEEKVSKIQPKENKKGKGFSAIAGMQELKNTIQLDVIDALNEKEKYAEYGLTIPNGMLLYGPPGCGKTFFAEKMAEEIGFNFYQIKPSDIQSKFVNASQENIKNLFDEARQNAPSIIFIDELDALVPNRDNSSVNHMNISAVNEFLAQMNNCGDDGIFIVGATNRPNAIDPAILRSGRLDKHIYLPPPDFEARKLMFELYLKQRPTEIGLNYDELSRLTANYVSSDIKFLSDEASRKALQANSRISNEILFATINTNKPSISITELNSYIEIKAKMEGENKNNKDIPRIGFRT
;
A
#
# COMPACT_ATOMS: atom_id res chain seq x y z
N MET A 1 19.19 -20.50 26.48
CA MET A 1 19.08 -20.89 25.06
C MET A 1 20.13 -21.94 24.67
N LEU A 2 21.42 -21.59 24.61
CA LEU A 2 22.51 -22.47 24.16
C LEU A 2 22.60 -23.85 24.83
N LYS A 3 22.31 -23.96 26.14
CA LYS A 3 22.27 -25.23 26.89
C LYS A 3 21.33 -26.30 26.30
N GLN A 4 20.31 -25.89 25.53
CA GLN A 4 19.28 -26.77 24.98
C GLN A 4 19.50 -27.10 23.49
N ILE A 5 20.55 -26.56 22.88
CA ILE A 5 20.83 -26.68 21.44
C ILE A 5 21.91 -27.75 21.25
N LYS A 6 21.60 -28.78 20.45
CA LYS A 6 22.56 -29.80 20.02
C LYS A 6 22.32 -30.12 18.55
N HIS A 7 23.25 -29.71 17.70
CA HIS A 7 23.19 -29.97 16.26
C HIS A 7 24.62 -29.91 15.67
N PRO A 8 25.00 -30.77 14.70
CA PRO A 8 26.36 -30.81 14.16
C PRO A 8 26.83 -29.49 13.54
N ASN A 9 25.92 -28.71 12.95
CA ASN A 9 26.20 -27.40 12.34
C ASN A 9 26.04 -26.20 13.28
N LEU A 10 25.90 -26.42 14.59
CA LEU A 10 25.86 -25.35 15.59
C LEU A 10 27.00 -25.59 16.58
N VAL A 11 27.60 -24.51 17.08
CA VAL A 11 28.56 -24.61 18.16
C VAL A 11 27.91 -25.22 19.40
N HIS A 12 28.64 -26.08 20.08
CA HIS A 12 28.14 -26.73 21.28
C HIS A 12 28.50 -25.90 22.51
N PHE A 13 27.53 -25.81 23.42
CA PHE A 13 27.71 -25.18 24.72
C PHE A 13 28.36 -26.16 25.68
N THR A 14 29.46 -25.74 26.32
CA THR A 14 30.17 -26.55 27.31
C THR A 14 29.82 -26.09 28.73
N ASP A 15 30.03 -24.80 29.04
CA ASP A 15 29.83 -24.27 30.39
C ASP A 15 29.53 -22.76 30.40
N SER A 16 29.08 -22.22 31.53
CA SER A 16 28.82 -20.79 31.72
C SER A 16 28.99 -20.40 33.18
N GLY A 17 29.51 -19.21 33.44
CA GLY A 17 29.63 -18.71 34.81
C GLY A 17 29.70 -17.19 34.86
N THR A 18 30.11 -16.69 36.02
CA THR A 18 30.37 -15.26 36.22
C THR A 18 31.74 -15.07 36.84
N LEU A 19 32.49 -14.10 36.33
CA LEU A 19 33.83 -13.75 36.78
C LEU A 19 33.82 -12.30 37.25
N VAL A 20 34.60 -11.97 38.28
CA VAL A 20 34.76 -10.58 38.72
C VAL A 20 36.14 -10.12 38.27
N ILE A 21 36.17 -9.12 37.40
CA ILE A 21 37.39 -8.48 36.89
C ILE A 21 37.24 -6.98 37.17
N ASP A 22 38.22 -6.37 37.83
CA ASP A 22 38.24 -4.94 38.17
C ASP A 22 36.96 -4.44 38.87
N ASN A 23 36.49 -5.18 39.89
CA ASN A 23 35.24 -4.93 40.61
C ASN A 23 33.96 -4.94 39.75
N GLN A 24 34.03 -5.38 38.50
CA GLN A 24 32.89 -5.57 37.63
C GLN A 24 32.59 -7.05 37.44
N LYS A 25 31.30 -7.41 37.51
CA LYS A 25 30.84 -8.78 37.32
C LYS A 25 30.56 -9.01 35.83
N TRP A 26 31.35 -9.88 35.23
CA TRP A 26 31.23 -10.32 33.84
C TRP A 26 30.60 -11.71 33.79
N ALA A 27 29.74 -11.96 32.80
CA ALA A 27 29.29 -13.31 32.49
C ALA A 27 30.18 -13.91 31.40
N TYR A 28 30.52 -15.19 31.50
CA TYR A 28 31.24 -15.90 30.45
C TYR A 28 30.47 -17.14 30.00
N VAL A 29 30.69 -17.51 28.74
CA VAL A 29 30.18 -18.73 28.12
C VAL A 29 31.36 -19.46 27.50
N VAL A 30 31.46 -20.76 27.77
CA VAL A 30 32.45 -21.67 27.20
C VAL A 30 31.75 -22.49 26.14
N LEU A 31 32.32 -22.46 24.94
CA LEU A 31 31.87 -23.19 23.77
C LEU A 31 32.95 -24.19 23.34
N ASP A 32 32.55 -25.23 22.63
CA ASP A 32 33.49 -26.21 22.11
C ASP A 32 34.54 -25.56 21.20
N PHE A 33 35.80 -26.00 21.34
CA PHE A 33 36.88 -25.59 20.46
C PHE A 33 36.66 -26.22 19.07
N ILE A 34 36.57 -25.38 18.04
CA ILE A 34 36.46 -25.79 16.64
C ILE A 34 37.85 -25.70 16.00
N SER A 35 38.39 -26.83 15.55
CA SER A 35 39.69 -26.89 14.90
C SER A 35 39.56 -26.48 13.43
N GLY A 36 39.68 -25.19 13.13
CA GLY A 36 39.62 -24.68 11.76
C GLY A 36 39.64 -23.15 11.67
N GLU A 37 39.00 -22.58 10.65
CA GLU A 37 39.01 -21.15 10.34
C GLU A 37 37.59 -20.59 10.15
N THR A 38 37.41 -19.26 10.28
CA THR A 38 36.13 -18.63 9.97
C THR A 38 35.91 -18.55 8.46
N LEU A 39 34.65 -18.47 8.01
CA LEU A 39 34.39 -18.19 6.59
C LEU A 39 34.99 -16.85 6.16
N ALA A 40 35.09 -15.87 7.06
CA ALA A 40 35.74 -14.60 6.78
C ALA A 40 37.24 -14.77 6.45
N ASP A 41 37.96 -15.62 7.19
CA ASP A 41 39.38 -15.91 6.93
C ASP A 41 39.58 -16.61 5.58
N LYS A 42 38.73 -17.61 5.28
CA LYS A 42 38.74 -18.30 3.98
C LYS A 42 38.43 -17.33 2.84
N MET A 43 37.40 -16.50 2.97
CA MET A 43 37.02 -15.50 1.96
C MET A 43 38.10 -14.46 1.73
N LYS A 44 38.83 -14.04 2.78
CA LYS A 44 39.97 -13.12 2.63
C LYS A 44 41.11 -13.72 1.78
N ARG A 45 41.28 -15.05 1.82
CA ARG A 45 42.29 -15.77 1.05
C ARG A 45 41.85 -16.11 -0.37
N GLU A 46 40.60 -16.54 -0.54
CA GLU A 46 40.11 -17.07 -1.83
C GLU A 46 39.31 -16.06 -2.65
N ASN A 47 38.90 -14.93 -2.05
CA ASN A 47 37.99 -13.89 -2.58
C ASN A 47 36.59 -14.39 -2.93
N THR A 48 36.45 -15.51 -3.64
CA THR A 48 35.17 -16.10 -4.06
C THR A 48 35.26 -17.62 -3.98
N LEU A 49 34.17 -18.29 -3.63
CA LEU A 49 34.05 -19.74 -3.66
C LEU A 49 33.36 -20.22 -4.94
N ASN A 50 33.64 -21.45 -5.35
CA ASN A 50 32.88 -22.10 -6.41
C ASN A 50 31.46 -22.47 -5.93
N LEU A 51 30.55 -22.69 -6.89
CA LEU A 51 29.14 -22.97 -6.63
C LEU A 51 28.93 -24.18 -5.70
N TYR A 52 29.72 -25.23 -5.86
CA TYR A 52 29.61 -26.46 -5.08
C TYR A 52 29.98 -26.25 -3.61
N GLU A 53 31.13 -25.61 -3.35
CA GLU A 53 31.59 -25.29 -2.01
C GLU A 53 30.64 -24.33 -1.29
N ALA A 54 30.24 -23.24 -1.97
CA ALA A 54 29.31 -22.27 -1.42
C ALA A 54 27.96 -22.93 -1.07
N LYS A 55 27.44 -23.80 -1.95
CA LYS A 55 26.20 -24.55 -1.71
C LYS A 55 26.29 -25.48 -0.50
N ASN A 56 27.40 -26.21 -0.34
CA ASN A 56 27.60 -27.11 0.81
C ASN A 56 27.67 -26.36 2.14
N ILE A 57 28.34 -25.21 2.14
CA ILE A 57 28.38 -24.30 3.28
C ILE A 57 26.97 -23.81 3.61
N LEU A 58 26.23 -23.35 2.59
CA LEU A 58 24.87 -22.85 2.76
C LEU A 58 23.92 -23.92 3.30
N LEU A 59 23.97 -25.14 2.77
CA LEU A 59 23.16 -26.27 3.27
C LEU A 59 23.43 -26.56 4.74
N SER A 60 24.69 -26.51 5.17
CA SER A 60 25.09 -26.72 6.57
C SER A 60 24.52 -25.64 7.49
N VAL A 61 24.61 -24.36 7.09
CA VAL A 61 24.04 -23.23 7.81
C VAL A 61 22.51 -23.33 7.88
N LEU A 62 21.86 -23.63 6.75
CA LEU A 62 20.41 -23.83 6.68
C LEU A 62 19.95 -25.00 7.56
N ASN A 63 20.67 -26.12 7.59
CA ASN A 63 20.33 -27.24 8.48
C ASN A 63 20.40 -26.83 9.96
N GLY A 64 21.43 -26.08 10.35
CA GLY A 64 21.53 -25.50 11.69
C GLY A 64 20.37 -24.56 12.03
N LEU A 65 20.03 -23.64 11.11
CA LEU A 65 18.90 -22.72 11.28
C LEU A 65 17.55 -23.43 11.32
N ASN A 66 17.33 -24.45 10.50
CA ASN A 66 16.10 -25.24 10.50
C ASN A 66 15.87 -25.89 11.86
N TYR A 67 16.95 -26.39 12.48
CA TYR A 67 16.91 -26.90 13.85
C TYR A 67 16.55 -25.79 14.86
N LEU A 68 17.16 -24.60 14.78
CA LEU A 68 16.84 -23.47 15.65
C LEU A 68 15.38 -23.00 15.50
N HIS A 69 14.90 -22.87 14.27
CA HIS A 69 13.53 -22.45 13.96
C HIS A 69 12.51 -23.45 14.50
N SER A 70 12.82 -24.76 14.48
CA SER A 70 11.98 -25.79 15.12
C SER A 70 11.83 -25.62 16.65
N LYS A 71 12.79 -24.92 17.28
CA LYS A 71 12.76 -24.54 18.70
C LYS A 71 12.26 -23.11 18.91
N GLN A 72 11.70 -22.48 17.88
CA GLN A 72 11.26 -21.09 17.85
C GLN A 72 12.36 -20.08 18.22
N ILE A 73 13.58 -20.35 17.77
CA ILE A 73 14.74 -19.47 17.95
C ILE A 73 15.08 -18.83 16.60
N ILE A 74 15.27 -17.51 16.60
CA ILE A 74 15.78 -16.73 15.45
C ILE A 74 17.23 -16.34 15.77
N HIS A 75 18.14 -16.43 14.80
CA HIS A 75 19.56 -16.16 15.00
C HIS A 75 19.93 -14.67 14.88
N ASN A 76 19.35 -13.98 13.89
CA ASN A 76 19.52 -12.56 13.53
C ASN A 76 20.90 -12.11 13.03
N ASP A 77 21.98 -12.89 13.24
CA ASP A 77 23.33 -12.46 12.84
C ASP A 77 24.10 -13.54 12.07
N ILE A 78 23.55 -14.00 10.95
CA ILE A 78 24.25 -14.95 10.07
C ILE A 78 25.14 -14.18 9.10
N THR A 79 26.45 -14.32 9.27
CA THR A 79 27.49 -13.62 8.48
C THR A 79 28.67 -14.56 8.20
N ILE A 80 29.63 -14.13 7.37
CA ILE A 80 30.89 -14.88 7.17
C ILE A 80 31.76 -14.90 8.44
N GLN A 81 31.59 -13.97 9.37
CA GLN A 81 32.30 -13.96 10.65
C GLN A 81 31.75 -15.02 11.61
N ASN A 82 30.44 -15.26 11.56
CA ASN A 82 29.73 -16.09 12.54
C ASN A 82 29.54 -17.55 12.09
N VAL A 83 30.24 -17.96 11.02
CA VAL A 83 30.30 -19.33 10.55
C VAL A 83 31.74 -19.79 10.49
N MET A 84 32.04 -20.90 11.17
CA MET A 84 33.37 -21.49 11.24
C MET A 84 33.38 -22.85 10.55
N LEU A 85 34.47 -23.14 9.83
CA LEU A 85 34.69 -24.41 9.15
C LEU A 85 35.48 -25.33 10.07
N ASP A 86 34.85 -26.38 10.59
CA ASP A 86 35.54 -27.42 11.36
C ASP A 86 36.31 -28.34 10.40
N LEU A 87 37.64 -28.38 10.56
CA LEU A 87 38.59 -29.14 9.75
C LEU A 87 39.19 -30.32 10.52
N SER A 88 38.68 -30.64 11.71
CA SER A 88 39.17 -31.78 12.53
C SER A 88 38.95 -33.15 11.87
N GLY A 89 37.91 -33.26 11.04
CA GLY A 89 37.53 -34.50 10.36
C GLY A 89 38.02 -34.58 8.91
N LYS A 90 37.67 -35.70 8.25
CA LYS A 90 37.90 -35.86 6.80
C LYS A 90 37.02 -34.97 5.92
N ILE A 91 35.89 -34.52 6.47
CA ILE A 91 34.91 -33.68 5.79
C ILE A 91 34.81 -32.39 6.60
N THR A 92 34.90 -31.25 5.93
CA THR A 92 34.71 -29.95 6.55
C THR A 92 33.25 -29.79 7.01
N ILE A 93 33.05 -29.40 8.27
CA ILE A 93 31.72 -29.19 8.85
C ILE A 93 31.55 -27.70 9.20
N PRO A 94 30.79 -26.93 8.40
CA PRO A 94 30.43 -25.57 8.76
C PRO A 94 29.54 -25.53 10.01
N LYS A 95 29.88 -24.66 10.96
CA LYS A 95 29.20 -24.47 12.25
C LYS A 95 28.90 -22.99 12.48
N ILE A 96 27.69 -22.69 12.95
CA ILE A 96 27.31 -21.34 13.40
C ILE A 96 27.82 -21.15 14.83
N ILE A 97 28.56 -20.06 15.09
CA ILE A 97 29.35 -19.91 16.33
C ILE A 97 28.93 -18.75 17.25
N ASP A 98 28.29 -17.70 16.74
CA ASP A 98 27.94 -16.52 17.54
C ASP A 98 26.43 -16.35 17.69
N PHE A 99 25.93 -16.45 18.92
CA PHE A 99 24.51 -16.35 19.25
C PHE A 99 24.16 -15.06 20.02
N GLY A 100 25.02 -14.04 19.98
CA GLY A 100 24.83 -12.78 20.70
C GLY A 100 23.50 -12.07 20.41
N TYR A 101 23.00 -12.19 19.17
CA TYR A 101 21.73 -11.61 18.72
C TYR A 101 20.59 -12.64 18.59
N ALA A 102 20.84 -13.89 18.97
CA ALA A 102 19.85 -14.94 18.86
C ALA A 102 18.82 -14.84 20.00
N ARG A 103 17.57 -15.19 19.69
CA ARG A 103 16.42 -14.92 20.57
C ARG A 103 15.27 -15.88 20.33
N PHE A 104 14.38 -16.00 21.31
CA PHE A 104 13.11 -16.67 21.09
C PHE A 104 12.15 -15.78 20.30
N LEU A 105 11.34 -16.37 19.43
CA LEU A 105 10.31 -15.67 18.65
C LEU A 105 9.31 -14.94 19.57
N SER A 106 9.00 -15.51 20.73
CA SER A 106 8.07 -14.95 21.72
C SER A 106 8.67 -13.85 22.62
N GLN A 107 9.97 -13.61 22.56
CA GLN A 107 10.64 -12.60 23.39
C GLN A 107 10.22 -11.18 22.97
N THR A 108 10.16 -10.23 23.90
CA THR A 108 9.80 -8.84 23.60
C THR A 108 10.89 -8.13 22.79
N ASN A 109 10.51 -7.20 21.91
CA ASN A 109 11.44 -6.40 21.10
C ASN A 109 12.02 -5.17 21.82
N LYS A 110 11.49 -4.82 23.01
CA LYS A 110 11.81 -3.56 23.69
C LYS A 110 13.29 -3.44 24.04
N ASP A 111 13.87 -4.53 24.54
CA ASP A 111 15.25 -4.57 25.04
C ASP A 111 16.25 -5.17 24.04
N PHE A 112 15.80 -5.45 22.80
CA PHE A 112 16.69 -5.99 21.79
C PHE A 112 17.63 -4.90 21.25
N LEU A 113 18.91 -5.03 21.58
CA LEU A 113 19.98 -4.18 21.06
C LEU A 113 20.38 -4.70 19.68
N LYS A 114 19.87 -4.06 18.62
CA LYS A 114 20.29 -4.35 17.22
C LYS A 114 21.65 -3.72 16.86
N GLU A 115 22.28 -3.02 17.79
CA GLU A 115 23.54 -2.32 17.55
C GLU A 115 24.67 -3.31 17.35
N GLY A 116 25.39 -3.20 16.23
CA GLY A 116 26.51 -4.07 15.85
C GLY A 116 26.19 -5.08 14.74
N LEU A 117 24.91 -5.29 14.41
CA LEU A 117 24.51 -6.12 13.27
C LEU A 117 25.09 -5.59 11.95
N ASN A 118 25.57 -6.51 11.10
CA ASN A 118 26.07 -6.15 9.78
C ASN A 118 24.91 -5.78 8.85
N LEU A 119 24.81 -4.49 8.50
CA LEU A 119 23.69 -3.95 7.74
C LEU A 119 23.49 -4.63 6.38
N PHE A 120 24.54 -5.14 5.74
CA PHE A 120 24.43 -5.83 4.44
C PHE A 120 23.76 -7.21 4.56
N TYR A 121 23.80 -7.82 5.74
CA TYR A 121 23.17 -9.12 6.05
C TYR A 121 21.80 -8.95 6.74
N THR A 122 21.49 -7.74 7.18
CA THR A 122 20.32 -7.40 8.00
C THR A 122 19.11 -7.14 7.09
N ALA A 123 17.99 -7.83 7.33
CA ALA A 123 16.78 -7.72 6.51
C ALA A 123 16.07 -6.37 6.68
N ASN A 124 15.37 -5.88 5.66
CA ASN A 124 14.75 -4.54 5.66
C ASN A 124 13.87 -4.28 6.90
N GLU A 125 13.04 -5.24 7.28
CA GLU A 125 12.09 -5.11 8.38
C GLU A 125 12.77 -5.03 9.77
N THR A 126 13.99 -5.57 9.89
CA THR A 126 14.72 -5.59 11.16
C THR A 126 15.29 -4.22 11.56
N PHE A 127 15.41 -3.29 10.60
CA PHE A 127 15.69 -1.88 10.89
C PHE A 127 14.59 -1.28 11.79
N ASN A 128 13.34 -1.72 11.64
CA ASN A 128 12.22 -1.36 12.51
C ASN A 128 12.00 -2.33 13.67
N LYS A 129 13.03 -3.10 14.06
CA LYS A 129 12.99 -4.12 15.12
C LYS A 129 11.94 -5.22 14.91
N VAL A 130 11.58 -5.52 13.66
CA VAL A 130 10.73 -6.66 13.31
C VAL A 130 11.64 -7.83 12.95
N PHE A 131 11.62 -8.89 13.75
CA PHE A 131 12.46 -10.08 13.58
C PHE A 131 11.59 -11.29 13.37
N SER A 132 11.96 -12.16 12.43
CA SER A 132 11.17 -13.32 12.01
C SER A 132 12.08 -14.45 11.54
N PHE A 133 11.53 -15.62 11.25
CA PHE A 133 12.30 -16.66 10.57
C PHE A 133 12.79 -16.20 9.19
N GLN A 134 12.03 -15.31 8.54
CA GLN A 134 12.36 -14.76 7.23
C GLN A 134 13.51 -13.74 7.28
N SER A 135 13.84 -13.18 8.44
CA SER A 135 15.04 -12.33 8.57
C SER A 135 16.32 -13.17 8.53
N ASP A 136 16.34 -14.36 9.15
CA ASP A 136 17.48 -15.29 9.02
C ASP A 136 17.63 -15.77 7.57
N ILE A 137 16.53 -16.05 6.87
CA ILE A 137 16.53 -16.45 5.46
C ILE A 137 17.19 -15.37 4.58
N PHE A 138 16.92 -14.09 4.85
CA PHE A 138 17.57 -12.99 4.15
C PHE A 138 19.08 -12.97 4.41
N SER A 139 19.50 -13.12 5.66
CA SER A 139 20.93 -13.15 6.03
C SER A 139 21.67 -14.32 5.37
N VAL A 140 21.01 -15.48 5.23
CA VAL A 140 21.55 -16.61 4.47
C VAL A 140 21.64 -16.32 2.97
N GLY A 141 20.65 -15.64 2.39
CA GLY A 141 20.72 -15.16 1.01
C GLY A 141 21.89 -14.21 0.77
N ALA A 142 22.13 -13.29 1.72
CA ALA A 142 23.27 -12.36 1.69
C ALA A 142 24.60 -13.09 1.84
N LEU A 143 24.66 -14.10 2.72
CA LEU A 143 25.80 -15.00 2.86
C LEU A 143 26.08 -15.70 1.53
N TYR A 144 25.07 -16.27 0.87
CA TYR A 144 25.28 -16.99 -0.38
C TYR A 144 25.82 -16.09 -1.48
N TYR A 145 25.23 -14.89 -1.64
CA TYR A 145 25.72 -13.89 -2.58
C TYR A 145 27.17 -13.51 -2.29
N HIS A 146 27.53 -13.28 -1.02
CA HIS A 146 28.89 -12.91 -0.63
C HIS A 146 29.88 -14.04 -0.96
N LEU A 147 29.57 -15.29 -0.64
CA LEU A 147 30.46 -16.42 -0.94
C LEU A 147 30.77 -16.54 -2.44
N LEU A 148 29.80 -16.23 -3.32
CA LEU A 148 29.98 -16.35 -4.76
C LEU A 148 30.60 -15.12 -5.43
N THR A 149 30.36 -13.93 -4.90
CA THR A 149 30.77 -12.67 -5.55
C THR A 149 31.94 -11.97 -4.85
N GLY A 150 32.26 -12.38 -3.63
CA GLY A 150 33.36 -11.82 -2.83
C GLY A 150 33.04 -10.52 -2.11
N LEU A 151 31.84 -9.97 -2.33
CA LEU A 151 31.32 -8.81 -1.62
C LEU A 151 29.88 -9.09 -1.18
N PRO A 152 29.41 -8.53 -0.05
CA PRO A 152 28.03 -8.69 0.34
C PRO A 152 27.09 -7.97 -0.66
N PRO A 153 25.79 -8.33 -0.68
CA PRO A 153 24.84 -7.71 -1.61
C PRO A 153 24.74 -6.20 -1.37
N HIS A 154 24.66 -5.44 -2.47
CA HIS A 154 24.52 -3.97 -2.43
C HIS A 154 25.60 -3.28 -1.58
N PHE A 155 26.83 -3.80 -1.62
CA PHE A 155 27.95 -3.24 -0.89
C PHE A 155 28.22 -1.79 -1.29
N ILE A 156 28.32 -0.92 -0.28
CA ILE A 156 28.68 0.49 -0.41
C ILE A 156 29.77 0.84 0.60
N GLU A 157 30.58 1.84 0.26
CA GLU A 157 31.62 2.31 1.16
C GLU A 157 31.02 3.16 2.30
N ILE A 158 30.84 2.54 3.46
CA ILE A 158 30.21 3.15 4.64
C ILE A 158 31.12 4.13 5.41
N SER A 159 32.40 4.23 5.03
CA SER A 159 33.39 5.11 5.67
C SER A 159 32.99 6.58 5.66
N LYS A 160 32.16 6.99 4.69
CA LYS A 160 31.70 8.37 4.46
C LYS A 160 30.55 8.81 5.37
N TYR A 161 29.87 7.89 6.05
CA TYR A 161 28.61 8.15 6.77
C TYR A 161 28.72 7.91 8.28
N LYS A 162 29.94 7.89 8.83
CA LYS A 162 30.26 7.38 10.18
C LYS A 162 29.54 8.06 11.36
N SER A 163 28.86 9.19 11.17
CA SER A 163 28.22 9.95 12.25
C SER A 163 26.72 9.72 12.42
N ASP A 164 26.01 9.17 11.43
CA ASP A 164 24.54 9.01 11.50
C ASP A 164 24.08 7.63 11.00
N LYS A 165 23.67 6.77 11.95
CA LYS A 165 23.15 5.42 11.67
C LYS A 165 21.83 5.43 10.91
N ILE A 166 20.97 6.44 11.12
CA ILE A 166 19.66 6.51 10.45
C ILE A 166 19.90 6.74 8.96
N GLN A 167 20.81 7.67 8.64
CA GLN A 167 21.22 7.90 7.25
C GLN A 167 21.85 6.65 6.61
N LEU A 168 22.65 5.87 7.35
CA LEU A 168 23.23 4.62 6.84
C LEU A 168 22.18 3.56 6.48
N GLU A 169 21.15 3.38 7.32
CA GLU A 169 20.05 2.43 7.05
C GLU A 169 19.29 2.85 5.78
N ASP A 170 18.98 4.14 5.63
CA ASP A 170 18.28 4.69 4.45
C ASP A 170 19.11 4.54 3.17
N VAL A 171 20.42 4.82 3.21
CA VAL A 171 21.31 4.68 2.05
C VAL A 171 21.40 3.21 1.61
N ILE A 172 21.43 2.26 2.53
CA ILE A 172 21.43 0.83 2.20
C ILE A 172 20.09 0.40 1.59
N LEU A 173 18.97 0.89 2.11
CA LEU A 173 17.65 0.63 1.53
C LEU A 173 17.53 1.18 0.10
N ASP A 174 18.07 2.36 -0.16
CA ASP A 174 18.11 2.94 -1.50
C ASP A 174 19.02 2.15 -2.44
N GLU A 175 20.19 1.69 -1.97
CA GLU A 175 21.06 0.84 -2.80
C GLU A 175 20.37 -0.48 -3.16
N ARG A 176 19.58 -1.06 -2.23
CA ARG A 176 18.82 -2.30 -2.45
C ARG A 176 17.76 -2.21 -3.55
N LYS A 177 17.35 -1.00 -3.97
CA LYS A 177 16.47 -0.80 -5.13
C LYS A 177 17.16 -1.16 -6.45
N LYS A 178 18.49 -1.11 -6.50
CA LYS A 178 19.26 -1.46 -7.70
C LYS A 178 19.28 -2.98 -7.90
N PRO A 179 19.30 -3.47 -9.14
CA PRO A 179 19.38 -4.90 -9.40
C PRO A 179 20.68 -5.49 -8.85
N LEU A 180 20.59 -6.69 -8.28
CA LEU A 180 21.76 -7.47 -7.87
C LEU A 180 22.64 -7.78 -9.07
N LYS A 181 23.96 -7.61 -8.91
CA LYS A 181 24.95 -7.86 -9.95
C LYS A 181 25.55 -9.25 -9.74
N PHE A 182 25.42 -10.11 -10.73
CA PHE A 182 26.01 -11.44 -10.70
C PHE A 182 27.17 -11.53 -11.69
N SER A 183 28.17 -12.34 -11.37
CA SER A 183 29.21 -12.70 -12.34
C SER A 183 28.67 -13.73 -13.33
N GLU A 184 29.22 -13.78 -14.54
CA GLU A 184 28.82 -14.74 -15.60
C GLU A 184 28.99 -16.21 -15.17
N LYS A 185 29.75 -16.48 -14.09
CA LYS A 185 29.99 -17.83 -13.57
C LYS A 185 28.82 -18.39 -12.76
N ILE A 186 27.84 -17.57 -12.39
CA ILE A 186 26.71 -17.96 -11.54
C ILE A 186 25.52 -18.27 -12.45
N ASP A 187 25.05 -19.51 -12.40
CA ASP A 187 23.92 -19.97 -13.21
C ASP A 187 22.60 -19.29 -12.79
N GLU A 188 21.65 -19.21 -13.73
CA GLU A 188 20.39 -18.50 -13.54
C GLU A 188 19.56 -19.04 -12.37
N GLN A 189 19.58 -20.36 -12.12
CA GLN A 189 18.85 -20.95 -11.00
C GLN A 189 19.42 -20.45 -9.68
N THR A 190 20.74 -20.46 -9.52
CA THR A 190 21.43 -19.92 -8.34
C THR A 190 21.14 -18.43 -8.16
N GLN A 191 21.16 -17.64 -9.24
CA GLN A 191 20.80 -16.21 -9.16
C GLN A 191 19.37 -16.03 -8.66
N ASN A 192 18.42 -16.84 -9.16
CA ASN A 192 17.01 -16.75 -8.78
C ASN A 192 16.78 -17.17 -7.33
N ILE A 193 17.49 -18.18 -6.83
CA ILE A 193 17.48 -18.57 -5.41
C ILE A 193 17.92 -17.38 -4.53
N ILE A 194 19.02 -16.73 -4.90
CA ILE A 194 19.56 -15.57 -4.16
C ILE A 194 18.58 -14.39 -4.22
N ARG A 195 18.03 -14.08 -5.40
CA ARG A 195 17.01 -13.03 -5.57
C ARG A 195 15.78 -13.30 -4.71
N LYS A 196 15.30 -14.54 -4.63
CA LYS A 196 14.15 -14.92 -3.79
C LYS A 196 14.45 -14.75 -2.29
N ALA A 197 15.63 -15.16 -1.82
CA ALA A 197 16.03 -14.97 -0.43
C ALA A 197 16.20 -13.49 -0.05
N LEU A 198 16.67 -12.65 -0.99
CA LEU A 198 16.95 -11.23 -0.77
C LEU A 198 15.77 -10.30 -1.10
N GLN A 199 14.55 -10.82 -1.25
CA GLN A 199 13.37 -9.98 -1.51
C GLN A 199 13.16 -8.92 -0.40
N PRO A 200 12.80 -7.66 -0.74
CA PRO A 200 12.58 -6.60 0.25
C PRO A 200 11.51 -6.94 1.29
N LYS A 201 10.39 -7.52 0.85
CA LYS A 201 9.29 -7.94 1.71
C LYS A 201 9.48 -9.39 2.18
N ALA A 202 9.37 -9.61 3.49
CA ALA A 202 9.53 -10.94 4.10
C ALA A 202 8.56 -12.00 3.52
N GLU A 203 7.34 -11.60 3.17
CA GLU A 203 6.31 -12.47 2.59
C GLU A 203 6.66 -13.01 1.19
N ASN A 204 7.56 -12.34 0.47
CA ASN A 204 8.02 -12.74 -0.86
C ASN A 204 9.27 -13.65 -0.82
N ARG A 205 9.85 -13.87 0.36
CA ARG A 205 10.99 -14.79 0.55
C ARG A 205 10.50 -16.22 0.69
N PHE A 206 11.42 -17.17 0.85
CA PHE A 206 11.07 -18.55 1.21
C PHE A 206 10.24 -18.57 2.51
N LYS A 207 9.13 -19.32 2.52
CA LYS A 207 8.22 -19.41 3.68
C LYS A 207 8.92 -20.04 4.88
N SER A 208 9.88 -20.94 4.63
CA SER A 208 10.65 -21.60 5.67
C SER A 208 12.06 -21.96 5.19
N VAL A 209 12.96 -22.22 6.15
CA VAL A 209 14.30 -22.75 5.86
C VAL A 209 14.22 -24.10 5.15
N LYS A 210 13.21 -24.93 5.46
CA LYS A 210 12.97 -26.21 4.78
C LYS A 210 12.68 -26.03 3.28
N GLU A 211 11.85 -25.05 2.91
CA GLU A 211 11.58 -24.71 1.51
C GLU A 211 12.87 -24.25 0.81
N PHE A 212 13.68 -23.44 1.48
CA PHE A 212 14.96 -22.98 0.95
C PHE A 212 15.91 -24.17 0.68
N ILE A 213 16.06 -25.11 1.63
CA ILE A 213 16.86 -26.32 1.46
C ILE A 213 16.36 -27.16 0.28
N GLN A 214 15.04 -27.38 0.17
CA GLN A 214 14.44 -28.16 -0.92
C GLN A 214 14.71 -27.52 -2.29
N THR A 215 14.57 -26.20 -2.39
CA THR A 215 14.84 -25.44 -3.61
C THR A 215 16.32 -25.51 -3.98
N LEU A 216 17.22 -25.34 -3.01
CA LEU A 216 18.67 -25.43 -3.23
C LEU A 216 19.10 -26.81 -3.69
N ASN A 217 18.41 -27.87 -3.26
CA ASN A 217 18.64 -29.24 -3.73
C ASN A 217 17.96 -29.56 -5.08
N GLY A 218 17.25 -28.61 -5.69
CA GLY A 218 16.55 -28.79 -6.97
C GLY A 218 15.24 -29.57 -6.85
N ALA A 219 14.70 -29.77 -5.64
CA ALA A 219 13.45 -30.50 -5.41
C ALA A 219 12.20 -29.62 -5.54
N LEU A 220 12.36 -28.29 -5.59
CA LEU A 220 11.32 -27.32 -5.84
C LEU A 220 11.81 -26.31 -6.87
N GLU A 221 10.96 -25.91 -7.80
CA GLU A 221 11.27 -24.83 -8.73
C GLU A 221 11.24 -23.48 -8.02
N VAL A 222 12.16 -22.60 -8.42
CA VAL A 222 12.18 -21.24 -7.91
C VAL A 222 11.08 -20.45 -8.61
N GLU A 223 9.89 -20.43 -8.01
CA GLU A 223 8.95 -19.36 -8.29
C GLU A 223 9.52 -18.08 -7.70
N LEU A 224 10.24 -17.31 -8.52
CA LEU A 224 10.32 -15.89 -8.31
C LEU A 224 8.89 -15.40 -8.49
N SER A 225 8.21 -15.10 -7.38
CA SER A 225 7.29 -13.97 -7.42
C SER A 225 8.16 -12.79 -7.80
N ILE A 226 8.34 -12.58 -9.11
CA ILE A 226 8.82 -11.31 -9.62
C ILE A 226 7.83 -10.37 -8.96
N PRO A 227 8.25 -9.51 -8.01
CA PRO A 227 7.55 -8.28 -7.94
C PRO A 227 7.90 -7.69 -9.32
N GLU A 228 7.01 -7.92 -10.28
CA GLU A 228 6.28 -6.76 -10.68
C GLU A 228 5.86 -6.19 -9.33
N GLU A 229 6.66 -5.25 -8.82
CA GLU A 229 6.05 -3.98 -8.59
C GLU A 229 5.26 -3.70 -9.87
N LYS A 230 4.07 -4.29 -9.93
CA LYS A 230 2.91 -3.46 -9.85
C LYS A 230 3.18 -2.51 -8.64
N VAL A 231 4.06 -1.49 -8.82
CA VAL A 231 3.55 -0.12 -8.89
C VAL A 231 2.34 -0.38 -9.71
N SER A 232 1.16 -0.53 -9.07
CA SER A 232 -0.05 -0.69 -9.83
C SER A 232 0.07 0.46 -10.81
N LYS A 233 0.52 0.18 -12.04
CA LYS A 233 0.32 1.06 -13.16
C LYS A 233 -1.16 1.13 -13.06
N ILE A 234 -1.62 2.28 -12.60
CA ILE A 234 -3.03 2.47 -12.36
C ILE A 234 -3.52 2.47 -13.78
N GLN A 235 -3.80 1.28 -14.29
CA GLN A 235 -4.21 1.14 -15.66
C GLN A 235 -5.60 1.74 -15.68
N PRO A 236 -5.92 2.52 -16.72
CA PRO A 236 -7.27 3.02 -16.87
C PRO A 236 -8.20 1.82 -16.79
N LYS A 237 -9.28 1.92 -16.01
CA LYS A 237 -10.32 0.90 -16.04
C LYS A 237 -10.73 0.71 -17.49
N GLU A 238 -10.82 -0.54 -17.96
CA GLU A 238 -11.19 -0.86 -19.34
C GLU A 238 -12.40 -0.03 -19.75
N ASN A 239 -12.23 0.78 -20.80
CA ASN A 239 -13.25 1.65 -21.35
C ASN A 239 -14.33 0.80 -22.04
N LYS A 240 -15.20 0.18 -21.24
CA LYS A 240 -16.44 -0.38 -21.76
C LYS A 240 -17.32 0.80 -22.12
N LYS A 241 -17.75 0.91 -23.38
CA LYS A 241 -18.85 1.79 -23.78
C LYS A 241 -20.07 1.43 -22.95
N GLY A 242 -20.20 2.09 -21.80
CA GLY A 242 -21.26 1.86 -20.85
C GLY A 242 -22.47 2.71 -21.20
N LYS A 243 -23.34 2.87 -20.21
CA LYS A 243 -24.58 3.64 -20.35
C LYS A 243 -24.40 5.12 -19.97
N GLY A 244 -23.21 5.52 -19.49
CA GLY A 244 -22.96 6.89 -19.08
C GLY A 244 -23.99 7.40 -18.07
N PHE A 245 -24.44 8.64 -18.22
CA PHE A 245 -25.47 9.26 -17.39
C PHE A 245 -26.86 8.63 -17.52
N SER A 246 -27.13 7.85 -18.58
CA SER A 246 -28.38 7.06 -18.66
C SER A 246 -28.43 5.91 -17.65
N ALA A 247 -27.27 5.53 -17.07
CA ALA A 247 -27.20 4.57 -15.97
C ALA A 247 -27.57 5.16 -14.60
N ILE A 248 -27.57 6.48 -14.48
CA ILE A 248 -27.89 7.19 -13.24
C ILE A 248 -29.38 7.56 -13.28
N ALA A 249 -30.13 7.20 -12.26
CA ALA A 249 -31.53 7.59 -12.16
C ALA A 249 -31.69 9.00 -11.55
N GLY A 250 -32.61 9.80 -12.07
CA GLY A 250 -32.89 11.17 -11.58
C GLY A 250 -31.71 12.14 -11.71
N MET A 251 -31.65 13.13 -10.81
CA MET A 251 -30.60 14.16 -10.75
C MET A 251 -30.42 14.97 -12.05
N GLN A 252 -31.52 15.25 -12.78
CA GLN A 252 -31.43 15.85 -14.12
C GLN A 252 -30.80 17.24 -14.11
N GLU A 253 -31.12 18.07 -13.13
CA GLU A 253 -30.51 19.40 -12.99
C GLU A 253 -28.99 19.29 -12.81
N LEU A 254 -28.53 18.40 -11.94
CA LEU A 254 -27.11 18.15 -11.70
C LEU A 254 -26.40 17.65 -12.97
N LYS A 255 -27.02 16.72 -13.70
CA LYS A 255 -26.49 16.19 -14.96
C LYS A 255 -26.38 17.29 -16.02
N ASN A 256 -27.42 18.13 -16.16
CA ASN A 256 -27.40 19.24 -17.11
C ASN A 256 -26.32 20.26 -16.77
N THR A 257 -26.15 20.60 -15.49
CA THR A 257 -25.07 21.48 -15.04
C THR A 257 -23.71 20.88 -15.37
N ILE A 258 -23.46 19.61 -15.07
CA ILE A 258 -22.18 18.96 -15.36
C ILE A 258 -21.95 18.78 -16.87
N GLN A 259 -23.02 18.55 -17.63
CA GLN A 259 -22.96 18.49 -19.09
C GLN A 259 -22.40 19.80 -19.64
N LEU A 260 -23.03 20.93 -19.29
CA LEU A 260 -22.64 22.25 -19.80
C LEU A 260 -21.30 22.75 -19.22
N ASP A 261 -21.10 22.62 -17.92
CA ASP A 261 -19.97 23.23 -17.22
C ASP A 261 -18.68 22.42 -17.33
N VAL A 262 -18.78 21.12 -17.64
CA VAL A 262 -17.64 20.21 -17.59
C VAL A 262 -17.53 19.38 -18.87
N ILE A 263 -18.54 18.61 -19.24
CA ILE A 263 -18.43 17.66 -20.37
C ILE A 263 -18.29 18.43 -21.71
N ASP A 264 -19.16 19.39 -21.96
CA ASP A 264 -19.14 20.21 -23.18
C ASP A 264 -17.88 21.08 -23.22
N ALA A 265 -17.46 21.63 -22.08
CA ALA A 265 -16.22 22.41 -21.97
C ALA A 265 -14.96 21.59 -22.30
N LEU A 266 -14.94 20.30 -21.93
CA LEU A 266 -13.83 19.40 -22.21
C LEU A 266 -13.83 18.87 -23.65
N ASN A 267 -15.01 18.72 -24.27
CA ASN A 267 -15.16 18.25 -25.65
C ASN A 267 -15.05 19.37 -26.70
N GLU A 268 -15.53 20.58 -26.41
CA GLU A 268 -15.61 21.73 -27.34
C GLU A 268 -14.62 22.85 -26.93
N LYS A 269 -13.37 22.48 -26.62
CA LYS A 269 -12.33 23.39 -26.10
C LYS A 269 -12.18 24.70 -26.89
N GLU A 270 -12.13 24.60 -28.21
CA GLU A 270 -11.93 25.74 -29.12
C GLU A 270 -13.08 26.75 -29.02
N LYS A 271 -14.32 26.25 -29.02
CA LYS A 271 -15.52 27.08 -28.89
C LYS A 271 -15.56 27.79 -27.54
N TYR A 272 -15.27 27.09 -26.44
CA TYR A 272 -15.23 27.73 -25.11
C TYR A 272 -14.14 28.80 -25.05
N ALA A 273 -12.98 28.58 -25.68
CA ALA A 273 -11.91 29.56 -25.78
C ALA A 273 -12.31 30.82 -26.58
N GLU A 274 -13.12 30.70 -27.63
CA GLU A 274 -13.66 31.86 -28.38
C GLU A 274 -14.53 32.77 -27.51
N TYR A 275 -15.25 32.20 -26.53
CA TYR A 275 -16.01 32.96 -25.53
C TYR A 275 -15.16 33.42 -24.34
N GLY A 276 -13.84 33.20 -24.35
CA GLY A 276 -12.93 33.55 -23.27
C GLY A 276 -13.11 32.70 -22.01
N LEU A 277 -13.72 31.53 -22.12
CA LEU A 277 -13.93 30.60 -21.01
C LEU A 277 -12.73 29.68 -20.84
N THR A 278 -12.26 29.54 -19.61
CA THR A 278 -11.20 28.59 -19.25
C THR A 278 -11.78 27.21 -18.99
N ILE A 279 -11.10 26.19 -19.49
CA ILE A 279 -11.45 24.79 -19.22
C ILE A 279 -11.18 24.51 -17.74
N PRO A 280 -12.10 23.90 -16.99
CA PRO A 280 -11.87 23.56 -15.59
C PRO A 280 -10.78 22.49 -15.45
N ASN A 281 -9.86 22.66 -14.50
CA ASN A 281 -8.80 21.68 -14.22
C ASN A 281 -9.33 20.45 -13.45
N GLY A 282 -10.45 20.61 -12.75
CA GLY A 282 -11.04 19.53 -11.99
C GLY A 282 -12.31 19.93 -11.25
N MET A 283 -12.93 18.93 -10.62
CA MET A 283 -14.10 19.11 -9.78
C MET A 283 -14.02 18.30 -8.48
N LEU A 284 -14.64 18.82 -7.42
CA LEU A 284 -14.88 18.11 -6.18
C LEU A 284 -16.33 17.62 -6.13
N LEU A 285 -16.51 16.31 -6.04
CA LEU A 285 -17.77 15.66 -5.68
C LEU A 285 -17.85 15.49 -4.16
N TYR A 286 -18.78 16.17 -3.50
CA TYR A 286 -18.98 16.02 -2.06
C TYR A 286 -20.44 15.76 -1.72
N GLY A 287 -20.66 15.12 -0.58
CA GLY A 287 -22.00 14.83 -0.09
C GLY A 287 -22.00 13.63 0.84
N PRO A 288 -23.19 13.22 1.32
CA PRO A 288 -23.31 12.15 2.29
C PRO A 288 -22.70 10.83 1.78
N PRO A 289 -22.19 9.96 2.68
CA PRO A 289 -21.77 8.61 2.29
C PRO A 289 -22.94 7.84 1.68
N GLY A 290 -22.64 6.95 0.74
CA GLY A 290 -23.67 6.11 0.13
C GLY A 290 -24.54 6.76 -0.95
N CYS A 291 -24.32 8.03 -1.32
CA CYS A 291 -25.01 8.68 -2.46
C CYS A 291 -24.46 8.30 -3.85
N GLY A 292 -23.37 7.53 -3.92
CA GLY A 292 -22.83 7.02 -5.19
C GLY A 292 -21.85 7.95 -5.92
N LYS A 293 -21.07 8.78 -5.20
CA LYS A 293 -20.03 9.66 -5.79
C LYS A 293 -19.08 8.94 -6.75
N THR A 294 -18.54 7.80 -6.32
CA THR A 294 -17.65 6.95 -7.14
C THR A 294 -18.34 6.44 -8.40
N PHE A 295 -19.61 6.02 -8.29
CA PHE A 295 -20.40 5.57 -9.43
C PHE A 295 -20.72 6.72 -10.38
N PHE A 296 -21.04 7.90 -9.85
CA PHE A 296 -21.29 9.09 -10.65
C PHE A 296 -20.08 9.47 -11.51
N ALA A 297 -18.88 9.51 -10.91
CA ALA A 297 -17.65 9.83 -11.62
C ALA A 297 -17.30 8.81 -12.71
N GLU A 298 -17.48 7.51 -12.43
CA GLU A 298 -17.29 6.46 -13.42
C GLU A 298 -18.26 6.62 -14.61
N LYS A 299 -19.52 6.98 -14.35
CA LYS A 299 -20.52 7.24 -15.39
C LYS A 299 -20.29 8.53 -16.16
N MET A 300 -19.75 9.55 -15.53
CA MET A 300 -19.30 10.75 -16.25
C MET A 300 -18.16 10.42 -17.22
N ALA A 301 -17.20 9.60 -16.79
CA ALA A 301 -16.10 9.18 -17.64
C ALA A 301 -16.57 8.34 -18.85
N GLU A 302 -17.56 7.47 -18.65
CA GLU A 302 -18.24 6.75 -19.73
C GLU A 302 -18.98 7.69 -20.70
N GLU A 303 -19.62 8.75 -20.19
CA GLU A 303 -20.38 9.72 -21.00
C GLU A 303 -19.46 10.54 -21.92
N ILE A 304 -18.33 11.02 -21.39
CA ILE A 304 -17.35 11.79 -22.15
C ILE A 304 -16.41 10.92 -23.00
N GLY A 305 -16.24 9.64 -22.63
CA GLY A 305 -15.38 8.70 -23.34
C GLY A 305 -13.89 8.86 -23.05
N PHE A 306 -13.52 9.39 -21.88
CA PHE A 306 -12.12 9.58 -21.48
C PHE A 306 -11.57 8.35 -20.74
N ASN A 307 -10.25 8.20 -20.69
CA ASN A 307 -9.62 7.14 -19.90
C ASN A 307 -9.85 7.39 -18.40
N PHE A 308 -10.27 6.38 -17.64
CA PHE A 308 -10.64 6.56 -16.22
C PHE A 308 -9.66 5.89 -15.26
N TYR A 309 -8.92 6.70 -14.52
CA TYR A 309 -7.98 6.28 -13.49
C TYR A 309 -8.66 6.42 -12.13
N GLN A 310 -8.91 5.31 -11.44
CA GLN A 310 -9.47 5.34 -10.09
C GLN A 310 -8.38 5.10 -9.06
N ILE A 311 -8.25 6.04 -8.12
CA ILE A 311 -7.25 6.04 -7.06
C ILE A 311 -7.92 6.03 -5.70
N LYS A 312 -7.41 5.19 -4.80
CA LYS A 312 -7.70 5.23 -3.37
C LYS A 312 -6.49 5.74 -2.60
N PRO A 313 -6.67 6.27 -1.37
CA PRO A 313 -5.56 6.71 -0.53
C PRO A 313 -4.51 5.60 -0.30
N SER A 314 -4.94 4.33 -0.19
CA SER A 314 -4.06 3.17 -0.06
C SER A 314 -3.13 2.93 -1.25
N ASP A 315 -3.52 3.39 -2.45
CA ASP A 315 -2.76 3.18 -3.69
C ASP A 315 -1.58 4.17 -3.76
N ILE A 316 -1.70 5.32 -3.08
CA ILE A 316 -0.66 6.34 -3.00
C ILE A 316 0.14 6.25 -1.70
N GLN A 317 -0.53 6.03 -0.56
CA GLN A 317 0.09 6.04 0.77
C GLN A 317 0.93 4.77 1.00
N SER A 318 2.24 4.90 0.78
CA SER A 318 3.20 3.89 1.23
C SER A 318 3.65 4.19 2.66
N LYS A 319 4.11 3.16 3.39
CA LYS A 319 4.78 3.33 4.70
C LYS A 319 6.16 4.00 4.60
N PHE A 320 6.62 4.34 3.40
CA PHE A 320 7.95 4.90 3.15
C PHE A 320 7.86 6.41 2.84
N VAL A 321 8.81 7.18 3.37
CA VAL A 321 8.78 8.67 3.40
C VAL A 321 8.76 9.31 2.00
N ASN A 322 9.30 8.64 0.98
CA ASN A 322 9.44 9.21 -0.38
C ASN A 322 8.59 8.52 -1.47
N ALA A 323 8.09 7.30 -1.25
CA ALA A 323 7.41 6.55 -2.30
C ALA A 323 6.01 7.12 -2.65
N SER A 324 5.37 7.86 -1.74
CA SER A 324 4.08 8.50 -2.03
C SER A 324 4.19 9.62 -3.07
N GLN A 325 5.28 10.38 -3.11
CA GLN A 325 5.50 11.43 -4.11
C GLN A 325 5.78 10.85 -5.50
N GLU A 326 6.64 9.83 -5.56
CA GLU A 326 6.97 9.13 -6.80
C GLU A 326 5.72 8.45 -7.40
N ASN A 327 4.87 7.85 -6.56
CA ASN A 327 3.60 7.27 -7.00
C ASN A 327 2.64 8.31 -7.58
N ILE A 328 2.51 9.48 -6.95
CA ILE A 328 1.70 10.59 -7.48
C ILE A 328 2.25 11.02 -8.84
N LYS A 329 3.56 11.27 -8.93
CA LYS A 329 4.18 11.70 -10.18
C LYS A 329 3.97 10.68 -11.30
N ASN A 330 4.22 9.39 -11.04
CA ASN A 330 4.05 8.31 -12.01
C ASN A 330 2.60 8.19 -12.48
N LEU A 331 1.62 8.34 -11.59
CA LEU A 331 0.20 8.37 -11.95
C LEU A 331 -0.11 9.50 -12.94
N PHE A 332 0.34 10.72 -12.64
CA PHE A 332 0.09 11.86 -13.54
C PHE A 332 0.80 11.66 -14.88
N ASP A 333 2.04 11.20 -14.89
CA ASP A 333 2.77 10.92 -16.12
C ASP A 333 2.10 9.83 -16.98
N GLU A 334 1.55 8.78 -16.35
CA GLU A 334 0.78 7.74 -17.05
C GLU A 334 -0.54 8.30 -17.61
N ALA A 335 -1.26 9.11 -16.85
CA ALA A 335 -2.50 9.74 -17.30
C ALA A 335 -2.25 10.73 -18.46
N ARG A 336 -1.12 11.44 -18.45
CA ARG A 336 -0.69 12.34 -19.55
C ARG A 336 -0.44 11.56 -20.83
N GLN A 337 0.28 10.44 -20.74
CA GLN A 337 0.58 9.59 -21.88
C GLN A 337 -0.67 9.01 -22.55
N ASN A 338 -1.74 8.82 -21.78
CA ASN A 338 -3.01 8.29 -22.25
C ASN A 338 -4.10 9.37 -22.36
N ALA A 339 -3.75 10.66 -22.37
CA ALA A 339 -4.74 11.71 -22.49
C ALA A 339 -5.60 11.55 -23.77
N PRO A 340 -6.91 11.86 -23.73
CA PRO A 340 -7.63 12.50 -22.63
C PRO A 340 -7.99 11.54 -21.49
N SER A 341 -7.74 12.00 -20.25
CA SER A 341 -7.83 11.16 -19.04
C SER A 341 -8.58 11.86 -17.90
N ILE A 342 -9.35 11.09 -17.13
CA ILE A 342 -9.94 11.46 -15.85
C ILE A 342 -9.19 10.75 -14.73
N ILE A 343 -8.67 11.50 -13.77
CA ILE A 343 -8.11 10.97 -12.53
C ILE A 343 -9.15 11.15 -11.43
N PHE A 344 -9.80 10.06 -11.03
CA PHE A 344 -10.73 10.03 -9.91
C PHE A 344 -10.04 9.62 -8.61
N ILE A 345 -10.16 10.44 -7.58
CA ILE A 345 -9.57 10.20 -6.27
C ILE A 345 -10.69 10.08 -5.25
N ASP A 346 -10.89 8.87 -4.76
CA ASP A 346 -11.82 8.62 -3.67
C ASP A 346 -11.21 9.01 -2.33
N GLU A 347 -12.05 9.44 -1.38
CA GLU A 347 -11.60 9.88 -0.04
C GLU A 347 -10.47 10.93 -0.09
N LEU A 348 -10.65 11.97 -0.90
CA LEU A 348 -9.64 13.01 -1.11
C LEU A 348 -9.17 13.66 0.20
N ASP A 349 -10.01 13.72 1.23
CA ASP A 349 -9.67 14.21 2.58
C ASP A 349 -8.58 13.39 3.28
N ALA A 350 -8.41 12.10 2.93
CA ALA A 350 -7.32 11.28 3.44
C ALA A 350 -5.99 11.56 2.72
N LEU A 351 -6.03 11.93 1.43
CA LEU A 351 -4.84 12.24 0.64
C LEU A 351 -4.37 13.69 0.87
N VAL A 352 -5.32 14.61 1.01
CA VAL A 352 -5.09 16.06 1.11
C VAL A 352 -5.77 16.62 2.36
N PRO A 353 -5.35 16.19 3.56
CA PRO A 353 -5.95 16.66 4.81
C PRO A 353 -5.61 18.13 5.06
N ASN A 354 -6.49 18.85 5.75
CA ASN A 354 -6.25 20.22 6.17
C ASN A 354 -5.00 20.30 7.07
N ARG A 355 -4.02 21.11 6.65
CA ARG A 355 -2.69 21.25 7.26
C ARG A 355 -2.70 21.97 8.60
N ASP A 356 -3.75 22.73 8.89
CA ASP A 356 -3.88 23.48 10.16
C ASP A 356 -4.26 22.56 11.33
N ASN A 357 -4.60 21.29 11.06
CA ASN A 357 -4.83 20.30 12.10
C ASN A 357 -3.49 19.79 12.68
N SER A 358 -3.32 19.92 13.99
CA SER A 358 -2.08 19.61 14.74
C SER A 358 -1.65 18.13 14.76
N SER A 359 -2.33 17.25 14.03
CA SER A 359 -2.11 15.79 13.96
C SER A 359 -1.57 15.30 12.61
N VAL A 360 -1.24 16.20 11.68
CA VAL A 360 -0.75 15.85 10.34
C VAL A 360 0.77 15.61 10.35
N ASN A 361 1.19 14.36 10.12
CA ASN A 361 2.60 13.98 9.99
C ASN A 361 3.29 14.69 8.80
N HIS A 362 4.59 14.97 8.91
CA HIS A 362 5.42 15.53 7.83
C HIS A 362 5.32 14.75 6.50
N MET A 363 5.14 13.43 6.55
CA MET A 363 4.96 12.58 5.36
C MET A 363 3.72 12.96 4.53
N ASN A 364 2.62 13.34 5.19
CA ASN A 364 1.40 13.73 4.49
C ASN A 364 1.59 15.07 3.78
N ILE A 365 2.28 16.02 4.40
CA ILE A 365 2.53 17.36 3.85
C ILE A 365 3.29 17.29 2.51
N SER A 366 4.29 16.42 2.43
CA SER A 366 5.10 16.21 1.22
C SER A 366 4.27 15.64 0.06
N ALA A 367 3.36 14.69 0.33
CA ALA A 367 2.44 14.14 -0.67
C ALA A 367 1.42 15.19 -1.14
N VAL A 368 0.87 16.00 -0.23
CA VAL A 368 -0.03 17.10 -0.61
C VAL A 368 0.67 18.11 -1.52
N ASN A 369 1.90 18.51 -1.20
CA ASN A 369 2.64 19.46 -2.03
C ASN A 369 2.89 18.96 -3.46
N GLU A 370 3.28 17.70 -3.61
CA GLU A 370 3.46 17.09 -4.93
C GLU A 370 2.14 17.06 -5.70
N PHE A 371 1.05 16.65 -5.03
CA PHE A 371 -0.26 16.64 -5.64
C PHE A 371 -0.69 18.02 -6.14
N LEU A 372 -0.57 19.06 -5.30
CA LEU A 372 -0.88 20.44 -5.68
C LEU A 372 0.00 20.97 -6.83
N ALA A 373 1.26 20.53 -6.91
CA ALA A 373 2.16 20.91 -7.99
C ALA A 373 1.70 20.31 -9.33
N GLN A 374 1.29 19.02 -9.34
CA GLN A 374 0.78 18.35 -10.54
C GLN A 374 -0.52 18.99 -11.04
N MET A 375 -1.43 19.39 -10.13
CA MET A 375 -2.74 19.96 -10.48
C MET A 375 -2.68 21.25 -11.30
N ASN A 376 -1.66 22.09 -11.11
CA ASN A 376 -1.62 23.41 -11.73
C ASN A 376 -1.54 23.35 -13.28
N ASN A 377 -1.05 22.23 -13.86
CA ASN A 377 -0.82 22.08 -15.30
C ASN A 377 -1.75 21.04 -15.98
N CYS A 378 -2.69 20.46 -15.23
CA CYS A 378 -3.44 19.28 -15.72
C CYS A 378 -4.41 19.55 -16.88
N GLY A 379 -5.08 20.70 -16.91
CA GLY A 379 -6.06 21.01 -17.97
C GLY A 379 -5.42 21.11 -19.35
N ASP A 380 -4.23 21.71 -19.42
CA ASP A 380 -3.42 21.82 -20.65
C ASP A 380 -2.91 20.44 -21.10
N ASP A 381 -2.56 19.59 -20.14
CA ASP A 381 -2.11 18.22 -20.36
C ASP A 381 -3.24 17.25 -20.79
N GLY A 382 -4.49 17.72 -20.90
CA GLY A 382 -5.64 16.88 -21.24
C GLY A 382 -6.10 15.97 -20.10
N ILE A 383 -5.79 16.33 -18.86
CA ILE A 383 -6.17 15.61 -17.65
C ILE A 383 -7.25 16.39 -16.90
N PHE A 384 -8.33 15.71 -16.55
CA PHE A 384 -9.38 16.25 -15.69
C PHE A 384 -9.42 15.53 -14.34
N ILE A 385 -9.32 16.26 -13.23
CA ILE A 385 -9.27 15.65 -11.88
C ILE A 385 -10.66 15.65 -11.25
N VAL A 386 -11.07 14.52 -10.70
CA VAL A 386 -12.31 14.38 -9.93
C VAL A 386 -11.99 13.91 -8.52
N GLY A 387 -12.08 14.80 -7.54
CA GLY A 387 -11.95 14.44 -6.13
C GLY A 387 -13.30 14.07 -5.54
N ALA A 388 -13.39 12.99 -4.74
CA ALA A 388 -14.59 12.67 -3.98
C ALA A 388 -14.34 12.68 -2.47
N THR A 389 -15.28 13.23 -1.70
CA THR A 389 -15.19 13.21 -0.23
C THR A 389 -16.54 13.17 0.45
N ASN A 390 -16.56 12.63 1.67
CA ASN A 390 -17.68 12.77 2.61
C ASN A 390 -17.44 13.92 3.60
N ARG A 391 -16.21 14.45 3.69
CA ARG A 391 -15.80 15.44 4.69
C ARG A 391 -15.15 16.65 4.00
N PRO A 392 -15.93 17.45 3.27
CA PRO A 392 -15.39 18.61 2.54
C PRO A 392 -14.64 19.60 3.43
N ASN A 393 -15.05 19.78 4.69
CA ASN A 393 -14.36 20.67 5.65
C ASN A 393 -13.00 20.13 6.12
N ALA A 394 -12.68 18.85 5.88
CA ALA A 394 -11.42 18.22 6.30
C ALA A 394 -10.31 18.32 5.24
N ILE A 395 -10.62 18.84 4.05
CA ILE A 395 -9.70 18.99 2.94
C ILE A 395 -8.93 20.31 3.07
N ASP A 396 -7.66 20.32 2.64
CA ASP A 396 -6.85 21.54 2.51
C ASP A 396 -7.54 22.56 1.57
N PRO A 397 -7.90 23.77 2.06
CA PRO A 397 -8.53 24.80 1.23
C PRO A 397 -7.71 25.21 -0.01
N ALA A 398 -6.40 24.96 -0.03
CA ALA A 398 -5.56 25.25 -1.19
C ALA A 398 -5.96 24.44 -2.43
N ILE A 399 -6.54 23.25 -2.29
CA ILE A 399 -6.97 22.42 -3.43
C ILE A 399 -8.26 22.93 -4.08
N LEU A 400 -9.08 23.69 -3.33
CA LEU A 400 -10.38 24.23 -3.73
C LEU A 400 -10.28 25.58 -4.45
N ARG A 401 -9.06 26.06 -4.70
CA ARG A 401 -8.82 27.34 -5.37
C ARG A 401 -8.94 27.18 -6.88
N SER A 402 -9.29 28.28 -7.55
CA SER A 402 -9.30 28.37 -9.00
C SER A 402 -7.96 27.93 -9.62
N GLY A 403 -8.02 27.16 -10.71
CA GLY A 403 -6.91 26.47 -11.35
C GLY A 403 -6.66 25.06 -10.80
N ARG A 404 -7.54 24.51 -9.95
CA ARG A 404 -7.41 23.17 -9.34
C ARG A 404 -8.76 22.45 -9.35
N LEU A 405 -9.45 22.33 -8.21
CA LEU A 405 -10.82 21.80 -8.15
C LEU A 405 -11.82 22.95 -8.22
N ASP A 406 -11.98 23.51 -9.41
CA ASP A 406 -12.70 24.77 -9.63
C ASP A 406 -14.22 24.61 -9.46
N LYS A 407 -14.72 23.40 -9.72
CA LYS A 407 -16.14 23.07 -9.63
C LYS A 407 -16.41 22.27 -8.37
N HIS A 408 -17.23 22.81 -7.47
CA HIS A 408 -17.67 22.11 -6.26
C HIS A 408 -19.10 21.61 -6.43
N ILE A 409 -19.27 20.29 -6.53
CA ILE A 409 -20.53 19.65 -6.88
C ILE A 409 -21.06 18.88 -5.68
N TYR A 410 -22.22 19.33 -5.16
CA TYR A 410 -22.96 18.60 -4.14
C TYR A 410 -23.76 17.46 -4.76
N LEU A 411 -23.53 16.23 -4.27
CA LEU A 411 -24.32 15.05 -4.61
C LEU A 411 -25.34 14.76 -3.49
N PRO A 412 -26.62 15.15 -3.68
CA PRO A 412 -27.66 14.93 -2.69
C PRO A 412 -28.08 13.45 -2.62
N PRO A 413 -28.84 13.05 -1.59
CA PRO A 413 -29.61 11.81 -1.63
C PRO A 413 -30.53 11.77 -2.88
N PRO A 414 -30.84 10.56 -3.40
CA PRO A 414 -31.67 10.40 -4.59
C PRO A 414 -33.05 11.03 -4.42
N ASP A 415 -33.51 11.74 -5.45
CA ASP A 415 -34.87 12.28 -5.55
C ASP A 415 -35.92 11.16 -5.71
N PHE A 416 -37.21 11.53 -5.71
CA PHE A 416 -38.31 10.56 -5.79
C PHE A 416 -38.21 9.64 -7.01
N GLU A 417 -37.98 10.21 -8.20
CA GLU A 417 -37.86 9.46 -9.45
C GLU A 417 -36.62 8.57 -9.45
N ALA A 418 -35.50 9.06 -8.89
CA ALA A 418 -34.29 8.29 -8.71
C ALA A 418 -34.55 7.06 -7.84
N ARG A 419 -35.21 7.21 -6.68
CA ARG A 419 -35.51 6.08 -5.79
C ARG A 419 -36.40 5.04 -6.46
N LYS A 420 -37.40 5.48 -7.23
CA LYS A 420 -38.30 4.59 -8.00
C LYS A 420 -37.53 3.72 -8.96
N LEU A 421 -36.73 4.34 -9.83
CA LEU A 421 -35.89 3.67 -10.81
C LEU A 421 -34.83 2.78 -10.15
N MET A 422 -34.31 3.16 -8.98
CA MET A 422 -33.37 2.33 -8.22
C MET A 422 -34.02 1.05 -7.70
N PHE A 423 -35.24 1.12 -7.15
CA PHE A 423 -35.97 -0.08 -6.76
C PHE A 423 -36.26 -0.98 -7.96
N GLU A 424 -36.73 -0.41 -9.06
CA GLU A 424 -36.93 -1.14 -10.31
C GLU A 424 -35.63 -1.84 -10.74
N LEU A 425 -34.51 -1.13 -10.75
CA LEU A 425 -33.20 -1.65 -11.13
C LEU A 425 -32.77 -2.82 -10.23
N TYR A 426 -32.81 -2.65 -8.91
CA TYR A 426 -32.32 -3.67 -7.99
C TYR A 426 -33.22 -4.90 -7.92
N LEU A 427 -34.53 -4.73 -8.13
CA LEU A 427 -35.50 -5.82 -8.07
C LEU A 427 -35.72 -6.52 -9.42
N LYS A 428 -35.32 -5.92 -10.54
CA LYS A 428 -35.53 -6.45 -11.91
C LYS A 428 -35.07 -7.89 -12.12
N GLN A 429 -33.97 -8.30 -11.49
CA GLN A 429 -33.39 -9.64 -11.64
C GLN A 429 -33.74 -10.59 -10.48
N ARG A 430 -34.69 -10.22 -9.61
CA ARG A 430 -35.04 -10.98 -8.41
C ARG A 430 -36.42 -11.62 -8.54
N PRO A 431 -36.70 -12.73 -7.84
CA PRO A 431 -38.01 -13.38 -7.86
C PRO A 431 -39.04 -12.51 -7.13
N THR A 432 -39.73 -11.65 -7.90
CA THR A 432 -40.72 -10.68 -7.41
C THR A 432 -42.15 -11.10 -7.76
N GLU A 433 -43.11 -10.60 -6.98
CA GLU A 433 -44.53 -10.65 -7.34
C GLU A 433 -44.85 -9.64 -8.44
N ILE A 434 -45.94 -9.88 -9.17
CA ILE A 434 -46.44 -8.95 -10.19
C ILE A 434 -47.10 -7.78 -9.48
N GLY A 435 -46.87 -6.54 -9.95
CA GLY A 435 -47.53 -5.36 -9.42
C GLY A 435 -46.89 -4.77 -8.16
N LEU A 436 -45.57 -4.84 -8.03
CA LEU A 436 -44.85 -4.08 -7.00
C LEU A 436 -45.12 -2.58 -7.16
N ASN A 437 -45.38 -1.90 -6.03
CA ASN A 437 -45.72 -0.48 -6.01
C ASN A 437 -44.47 0.37 -5.75
N TYR A 438 -43.68 0.61 -6.80
CA TYR A 438 -42.44 1.38 -6.71
C TYR A 438 -42.65 2.84 -6.29
N ASP A 439 -43.80 3.44 -6.62
CA ASP A 439 -44.15 4.79 -6.19
C ASP A 439 -44.28 4.87 -4.67
N GLU A 440 -44.97 3.91 -4.05
CA GLU A 440 -45.13 3.88 -2.59
C GLU A 440 -43.82 3.58 -1.87
N LEU A 441 -43.00 2.65 -2.39
CA LEU A 441 -41.64 2.41 -1.87
C LEU A 441 -40.80 3.68 -1.88
N SER A 442 -40.92 4.50 -2.93
CA SER A 442 -40.19 5.75 -3.09
C SER A 442 -40.68 6.86 -2.16
N ARG A 443 -41.98 6.87 -1.81
CA ARG A 443 -42.53 7.77 -0.78
C ARG A 443 -42.01 7.43 0.61
N LEU A 444 -42.04 6.13 0.97
CA LEU A 444 -41.62 5.66 2.29
C LEU A 444 -40.11 5.79 2.54
N THR A 445 -39.32 5.91 1.49
CA THR A 445 -37.85 6.03 1.56
C THR A 445 -37.34 7.45 1.31
N ALA A 446 -38.15 8.47 1.63
CA ALA A 446 -37.68 9.86 1.60
C ALA A 446 -36.41 10.03 2.47
N ASN A 447 -35.41 10.72 1.93
CA ASN A 447 -34.09 10.98 2.55
C ASN A 447 -33.16 9.76 2.69
N TYR A 448 -33.54 8.58 2.18
CA TYR A 448 -32.64 7.42 2.14
C TYR A 448 -31.56 7.67 1.09
N VAL A 449 -30.32 7.28 1.42
CA VAL A 449 -29.22 7.33 0.44
C VAL A 449 -29.26 6.11 -0.47
N SER A 450 -28.52 6.18 -1.59
CA SER A 450 -28.52 5.13 -2.61
C SER A 450 -28.14 3.75 -2.05
N SER A 451 -27.20 3.69 -1.10
CA SER A 451 -26.83 2.45 -0.41
C SER A 451 -27.95 1.84 0.43
N ASP A 452 -28.81 2.67 1.03
CA ASP A 452 -29.91 2.19 1.86
C ASP A 452 -30.98 1.51 1.00
N ILE A 453 -31.27 2.04 -0.19
CA ILE A 453 -32.25 1.46 -1.13
C ILE A 453 -31.78 0.08 -1.62
N LYS A 454 -30.47 -0.04 -1.91
CA LYS A 454 -29.86 -1.33 -2.24
C LYS A 454 -29.99 -2.30 -1.06
N PHE A 455 -29.64 -1.85 0.14
CA PHE A 455 -29.73 -2.65 1.36
C PHE A 455 -31.17 -3.14 1.62
N LEU A 456 -32.17 -2.26 1.52
CA LEU A 456 -33.58 -2.62 1.66
C LEU A 456 -34.01 -3.70 0.66
N SER A 457 -33.55 -3.59 -0.59
CA SER A 457 -33.81 -4.60 -1.62
C SER A 457 -33.17 -5.95 -1.27
N ASP A 458 -31.93 -5.93 -0.77
CA ASP A 458 -31.18 -7.11 -0.32
C ASP A 458 -31.82 -7.79 0.89
N GLU A 459 -32.23 -7.02 1.90
CA GLU A 459 -32.93 -7.53 3.08
C GLU A 459 -34.29 -8.12 2.72
N ALA A 460 -35.06 -7.45 1.86
CA ALA A 460 -36.34 -7.98 1.38
C ALA A 460 -36.15 -9.32 0.64
N SER A 461 -35.07 -9.44 -0.14
CA SER A 461 -34.71 -10.68 -0.83
C SER A 461 -34.32 -11.79 0.15
N ARG A 462 -33.59 -11.47 1.21
CA ARG A 462 -33.22 -12.44 2.25
C ARG A 462 -34.44 -12.93 3.03
N LYS A 463 -35.38 -12.04 3.37
CA LYS A 463 -36.64 -12.41 4.03
C LYS A 463 -37.50 -13.31 3.14
N ALA A 464 -37.63 -12.96 1.86
CA ALA A 464 -38.35 -13.80 0.88
C ALA A 464 -37.70 -15.19 0.73
N LEU A 465 -36.36 -15.24 0.68
CA LEU A 465 -35.62 -16.51 0.65
C LEU A 465 -35.87 -17.35 1.90
N GLN A 466 -35.84 -16.76 3.11
CA GLN A 466 -36.12 -17.48 4.36
C GLN A 466 -37.57 -18.01 4.41
N ALA A 467 -38.52 -17.28 3.84
CA ALA A 467 -39.91 -17.69 3.74
C ALA A 467 -40.19 -18.63 2.56
N ASN A 468 -39.19 -18.96 1.73
CA ASN A 468 -39.35 -19.66 0.45
C ASN A 468 -40.45 -19.06 -0.44
N SER A 469 -40.56 -17.73 -0.46
CA SER A 469 -41.56 -16.97 -1.20
C SER A 469 -40.93 -16.01 -2.20
N ARG A 470 -41.77 -15.38 -3.05
CA ARG A 470 -41.35 -14.25 -3.88
C ARG A 470 -41.34 -12.96 -3.07
N ILE A 471 -40.59 -11.97 -3.52
CA ILE A 471 -40.55 -10.65 -2.92
C ILE A 471 -41.89 -9.94 -3.20
N SER A 472 -42.68 -9.75 -2.16
CA SER A 472 -43.98 -9.06 -2.18
C SER A 472 -43.89 -7.61 -1.70
N ASN A 473 -44.93 -6.82 -1.98
CA ASN A 473 -45.07 -5.47 -1.41
C ASN A 473 -45.04 -5.50 0.14
N GLU A 474 -45.65 -6.51 0.76
CA GLU A 474 -45.67 -6.67 2.22
C GLU A 474 -44.28 -6.85 2.80
N ILE A 475 -43.44 -7.70 2.18
CA ILE A 475 -42.06 -7.93 2.62
C ILE A 475 -41.24 -6.64 2.47
N LEU A 476 -41.41 -5.91 1.38
CA LEU A 476 -40.71 -4.65 1.14
C LEU A 476 -41.12 -3.57 2.15
N PHE A 477 -42.42 -3.36 2.36
CA PHE A 477 -42.92 -2.38 3.34
C PHE A 477 -42.52 -2.74 4.76
N ALA A 478 -42.62 -4.01 5.16
CA ALA A 478 -42.14 -4.48 6.46
C ALA A 478 -40.64 -4.22 6.62
N THR A 479 -39.86 -4.41 5.57
CA THR A 479 -38.41 -4.17 5.58
C THR A 479 -38.07 -2.69 5.71
N ILE A 480 -38.79 -1.81 5.02
CA ILE A 480 -38.62 -0.35 5.17
C ILE A 480 -38.98 0.08 6.60
N ASN A 481 -40.08 -0.41 7.15
CA ASN A 481 -40.50 -0.04 8.51
C ASN A 481 -39.52 -0.50 9.60
N THR A 482 -38.83 -1.62 9.40
CA THR A 482 -37.84 -2.13 10.37
C THR A 482 -36.47 -1.50 10.24
N ASN A 483 -36.13 -0.88 9.11
CA ASN A 483 -34.80 -0.36 8.83
C ASN A 483 -34.85 1.15 8.64
N LYS A 484 -34.20 1.89 9.54
CA LYS A 484 -34.11 3.36 9.47
C LYS A 484 -33.06 3.80 8.45
N PRO A 485 -33.14 5.05 7.92
CA PRO A 485 -32.09 5.58 7.06
C PRO A 485 -30.75 5.61 7.80
N SER A 486 -29.66 5.35 7.07
CA SER A 486 -28.31 5.30 7.66
C SER A 486 -27.79 6.68 8.05
N ILE A 487 -28.35 7.74 7.46
CA ILE A 487 -27.96 9.13 7.69
C ILE A 487 -29.10 9.87 8.38
N SER A 488 -28.76 10.60 9.43
CA SER A 488 -29.73 11.42 10.17
C SER A 488 -30.15 12.66 9.37
N ILE A 489 -31.37 13.15 9.60
CA ILE A 489 -31.84 14.41 8.99
C ILE A 489 -30.95 15.60 9.37
N THR A 490 -30.42 15.60 10.60
CA THR A 490 -29.49 16.63 11.09
C THR A 490 -28.18 16.61 10.32
N GLU A 491 -27.67 15.43 9.99
CA GLU A 491 -26.46 15.30 9.19
C GLU A 491 -26.71 15.71 7.73
N LEU A 492 -27.85 15.36 7.14
CA LEU A 492 -28.23 15.84 5.80
C LEU A 492 -28.31 17.37 5.74
N ASN A 493 -28.93 18.00 6.74
CA ASN A 493 -29.00 19.46 6.82
C ASN A 493 -27.61 20.11 6.91
N SER A 494 -26.65 19.48 7.60
CA SER A 494 -25.28 19.98 7.66
C SER A 494 -24.61 20.04 6.28
N TYR A 495 -24.93 19.10 5.38
CA TYR A 495 -24.43 19.16 4.00
C TYR A 495 -25.09 20.27 3.17
N ILE A 496 -26.36 20.57 3.41
CA ILE A 496 -27.04 21.70 2.77
C ILE A 496 -26.40 23.03 3.20
N GLU A 497 -26.06 23.16 4.48
CA GLU A 497 -25.32 24.34 4.98
C GLU A 497 -23.91 24.44 4.39
N ILE A 498 -23.20 23.32 4.24
CA ILE A 498 -21.90 23.28 3.57
C ILE A 498 -22.04 23.70 2.11
N LYS A 499 -23.08 23.23 1.42
CA LYS A 499 -23.37 23.62 0.03
C LYS A 499 -23.53 25.13 -0.09
N ALA A 500 -24.39 25.74 0.73
CA ALA A 500 -24.59 27.18 0.73
C ALA A 500 -23.28 27.96 0.98
N LYS A 501 -22.43 27.48 1.90
CA LYS A 501 -21.10 28.08 2.15
C LYS A 501 -20.17 27.96 0.95
N MET A 502 -20.13 26.81 0.28
CA MET A 502 -19.28 26.56 -0.89
C MET A 502 -19.72 27.33 -2.13
N GLU A 503 -21.03 27.58 -2.28
CA GLU A 503 -21.60 28.41 -3.36
C GLU A 503 -21.45 29.92 -3.08
N GLY A 504 -20.86 30.31 -1.94
CA GLY A 504 -20.61 31.70 -1.60
C GLY A 504 -21.82 32.44 -1.02
N GLU A 505 -22.88 31.73 -0.64
CA GLU A 505 -24.06 32.29 0.03
C GLU A 505 -23.78 32.57 1.52
N ASN A 506 -22.81 33.45 1.82
CA ASN A 506 -22.59 33.89 3.20
C ASN A 506 -23.53 35.04 3.56
N LYS A 507 -24.39 34.80 4.56
CA LYS A 507 -25.30 35.76 5.21
C LYS A 507 -24.64 36.93 5.95
N ASN A 508 -23.33 37.16 5.84
CA ASN A 508 -22.64 38.25 6.55
C ASN A 508 -21.56 38.89 5.67
N ASN A 509 -21.98 39.82 4.81
CA ASN A 509 -21.10 40.85 4.24
C ASN A 509 -20.69 41.82 5.36
N LYS A 510 -19.50 41.64 5.95
CA LYS A 510 -18.80 42.72 6.65
C LYS A 510 -17.41 42.87 6.03
N ASP A 511 -17.27 43.99 5.29
CA ASP A 511 -16.08 44.72 4.90
C ASP A 511 -14.76 43.94 4.80
N ILE A 512 -14.48 43.39 3.62
CA ILE A 512 -13.11 43.07 3.20
C ILE A 512 -12.65 44.17 2.24
N PRO A 513 -11.56 44.91 2.53
CA PRO A 513 -11.05 45.95 1.64
C PRO A 513 -10.54 45.33 0.33
N ARG A 514 -11.03 45.84 -0.80
CA ARG A 514 -10.64 45.41 -2.14
C ARG A 514 -9.31 46.04 -2.53
N ILE A 515 -8.30 45.22 -2.81
CA ILE A 515 -7.10 45.65 -3.55
C ILE A 515 -7.40 45.41 -5.03
N GLY A 516 -7.57 46.48 -5.79
CA GLY A 516 -7.72 46.44 -7.25
C GLY A 516 -6.46 46.98 -7.91
N PHE A 517 -5.83 46.18 -8.75
CA PHE A 517 -4.92 46.71 -9.77
C PHE A 517 -5.77 47.20 -10.95
N ARG A 518 -5.54 48.45 -11.38
CA ARG A 518 -6.12 48.98 -12.63
C ARG A 518 -5.36 48.34 -13.80
N THR A 519 -6.06 47.62 -14.67
CA THR A 519 -5.64 47.41 -16.06
C THR A 519 -6.22 48.49 -16.94
#